data_AF-A0A848WH56-F1
#
_entry.id   AF-A0A848WH56-F1
#
_cell.length_a   1.000
_cell.length_b   1.000
_cell.length_c   1.000
_cell.angle_alpha   90.00
_cell.angle_beta   90.00
_cell.angle_gamma   90.00
#
_symmetry.space_group_name_H-M   'P 1'
#
loop_
_entity.id
_entity.type
_entity.pdbx_description
1 polymer ?
#
loop_
_entity_poly.entity_id
_entity_poly.type
_entity_poly.pdbx_seq_one_letter_code
_entity_poly.pdbx_strand_id
1 'polypeptide(L)'
;MKNTFVTSLLVATALSASMANAETLRLLTWGGYAPEDVIAKFEAETGHTVEVTTSNNEEMIAKLRATNGGGFDLAQPSQDRITSAQEEFGIYKPIDMSKVQAALFIPSMLEATAGNTTYEGEVYGLPHVWGTSGLVVNTAMAGDVQDYTDLCEASVAGKVSYRLKRPTLIGFAYSMGLDPFAAYGDTDKYQDILNQVEAKLTDCKSNVKTYWDGGDEIKNLLRSGEVVASMAWDTGGWQLNADNPDITFVAPKSGALGWIDTFVLPARGRADDAAYDWINFVMRPDIAAMITNTAGNFTAAVGGDEGVSADLKARYQGSFDQMAIDNIKWYPPVPAGLETLEGATLDRINAAN
;
A
#
# COMPACT_ATOMS: atom_id res chain seq x y z
N MET A 1 -23.77 -54.98 -61.93
CA MET A 1 -22.76 -54.07 -61.34
C MET A 1 -23.51 -52.92 -60.69
N LYS A 2 -23.55 -52.87 -59.36
CA LYS A 2 -24.20 -51.80 -58.58
C LYS A 2 -23.09 -50.85 -58.13
N ASN A 3 -23.12 -49.59 -58.58
CA ASN A 3 -22.19 -48.55 -58.15
C ASN A 3 -22.70 -47.92 -56.85
N THR A 4 -21.96 -48.15 -55.77
CA THR A 4 -22.20 -47.55 -54.46
C THR A 4 -21.46 -46.21 -54.41
N PHE A 5 -22.20 -45.11 -54.27
CA PHE A 5 -21.65 -43.79 -53.94
C PHE A 5 -21.15 -43.81 -52.49
N VAL A 6 -19.88 -43.44 -52.28
CA VAL A 6 -19.31 -43.18 -50.96
C VAL A 6 -19.33 -41.68 -50.73
N THR A 7 -20.23 -41.22 -49.86
CA THR A 7 -20.30 -39.83 -49.41
C THR A 7 -19.34 -39.68 -48.22
N SER A 8 -18.22 -38.97 -48.42
CA SER A 8 -17.31 -38.59 -47.33
C SER A 8 -17.95 -37.49 -46.49
N LEU A 9 -18.29 -37.82 -45.24
CA LEU A 9 -18.73 -36.88 -44.22
C LEU A 9 -17.47 -36.23 -43.60
N LEU A 10 -17.18 -34.97 -43.95
CA LEU A 10 -16.23 -34.16 -43.18
C LEU A 10 -16.87 -33.80 -41.84
N VAL A 11 -16.40 -34.42 -40.77
CA VAL A 11 -16.68 -33.98 -39.40
C VAL A 11 -15.78 -32.77 -39.14
N ALA A 12 -16.37 -31.58 -39.21
CA ALA A 12 -15.73 -30.37 -38.70
C ALA A 12 -15.73 -30.44 -37.17
N THR A 13 -14.59 -30.79 -36.57
CA THR A 13 -14.32 -30.58 -35.15
C THR A 13 -14.28 -29.07 -34.91
N ALA A 14 -15.43 -28.50 -34.54
CA ALA A 14 -15.45 -27.20 -33.88
C ALA A 14 -14.69 -27.35 -32.56
N LEU A 15 -13.49 -26.78 -32.48
CA LEU A 15 -12.88 -26.47 -31.21
C LEU A 15 -13.78 -25.42 -30.55
N SER A 16 -14.69 -25.89 -29.71
CA SER A 16 -15.29 -25.06 -28.68
C SER A 16 -14.18 -24.69 -27.71
N ALA A 17 -13.43 -23.63 -28.01
CA ALA A 17 -12.79 -22.87 -26.96
C ALA A 17 -13.93 -22.42 -26.06
N SER A 18 -14.00 -22.98 -24.86
CA SER A 18 -14.82 -22.46 -23.77
C SER A 18 -14.36 -21.01 -23.57
N MET A 19 -14.99 -20.05 -24.25
CA MET A 19 -14.88 -18.67 -23.81
C MET A 19 -15.46 -18.67 -22.41
N ALA A 20 -14.57 -18.57 -21.42
CA ALA A 20 -14.94 -18.20 -20.07
C ALA A 20 -15.90 -17.01 -20.17
N ASN A 21 -16.93 -16.99 -19.32
CA ASN A 21 -17.92 -15.92 -19.36
C ASN A 21 -17.19 -14.58 -19.18
N ALA A 22 -17.11 -13.78 -20.23
CA ALA A 22 -16.48 -12.46 -20.17
C ALA A 22 -17.29 -11.56 -19.22
N GLU A 23 -16.74 -11.32 -18.03
CA GLU A 23 -17.30 -10.40 -17.03
C GLU A 23 -16.64 -9.01 -17.06
N THR A 24 -17.31 -8.04 -16.44
CA THR A 24 -16.73 -6.73 -16.10
C THR A 24 -16.25 -6.73 -14.67
N LEU A 25 -14.94 -6.57 -14.48
CA LEU A 25 -14.27 -6.39 -13.19
C LEU A 25 -14.39 -4.94 -12.75
N ARG A 26 -15.19 -4.66 -11.71
CA ARG A 26 -15.25 -3.33 -11.08
C ARG A 26 -14.20 -3.24 -9.98
N LEU A 27 -13.09 -2.59 -10.29
CA LEU A 27 -11.91 -2.48 -9.44
C LEU A 27 -11.93 -1.17 -8.66
N LEU A 28 -11.85 -1.26 -7.33
CA LEU A 28 -11.70 -0.14 -6.41
C LEU A 28 -10.27 -0.08 -5.87
N THR A 29 -9.45 0.87 -6.33
CA THR A 29 -8.00 0.83 -6.11
C THR A 29 -7.36 2.20 -5.90
N TRP A 30 -6.06 2.23 -5.61
CA TRP A 30 -5.23 3.44 -5.52
C TRP A 30 -4.86 3.94 -6.92
N GLY A 31 -4.48 5.23 -7.00
CA GLY A 31 -3.92 5.79 -8.23
C GLY A 31 -2.63 5.06 -8.64
N GLY A 32 -2.51 4.72 -9.93
CA GLY A 32 -1.32 4.08 -10.49
C GLY A 32 -1.27 2.55 -10.37
N TYR A 33 -2.20 1.90 -9.65
CA TYR A 33 -2.20 0.43 -9.47
C TYR A 33 -2.85 -0.35 -10.62
N ALA A 34 -3.57 0.33 -11.51
CA ALA A 34 -4.13 -0.24 -12.74
C ALA A 34 -3.84 0.67 -13.95
N PRO A 35 -2.59 0.67 -14.45
CA PRO A 35 -2.23 1.44 -15.65
C PRO A 35 -3.04 1.00 -16.88
N GLU A 36 -3.33 1.94 -17.80
CA GLU A 36 -4.17 1.66 -18.98
C GLU A 36 -3.63 0.55 -19.89
N ASP A 37 -2.30 0.45 -20.02
CA ASP A 37 -1.63 -0.59 -20.81
C ASP A 37 -1.68 -1.98 -20.15
N VAL A 38 -1.64 -2.04 -18.82
CA VAL A 38 -1.89 -3.26 -18.02
C VAL A 38 -3.33 -3.70 -18.21
N ILE A 39 -4.30 -2.78 -18.12
CA ILE A 39 -5.72 -3.06 -18.36
C ILE A 39 -5.92 -3.60 -19.79
N ALA A 40 -5.41 -2.90 -20.80
CA ALA A 40 -5.58 -3.31 -22.19
C ALA A 40 -5.00 -4.71 -22.48
N LYS A 41 -3.88 -5.07 -21.85
CA LYS A 41 -3.31 -6.43 -21.94
C LYS A 41 -4.20 -7.47 -21.26
N PHE A 42 -4.71 -7.17 -20.07
CA PHE A 42 -5.62 -8.06 -19.34
C PHE A 42 -6.90 -8.34 -20.14
N GLU A 43 -7.53 -7.29 -20.66
CA GLU A 43 -8.75 -7.41 -21.46
C GLU A 43 -8.50 -8.20 -22.76
N ALA A 44 -7.35 -8.00 -23.40
CA ALA A 44 -6.97 -8.74 -24.60
C ALA A 44 -6.68 -10.24 -24.33
N GLU A 45 -6.06 -10.56 -23.19
CA GLU A 45 -5.72 -11.95 -22.84
C GLU A 45 -6.91 -12.77 -22.33
N THR A 46 -7.83 -12.12 -21.61
CA THR A 46 -8.91 -12.82 -20.90
C THR A 46 -10.29 -12.63 -21.53
N GLY A 47 -10.49 -11.55 -22.29
CA GLY A 47 -11.80 -11.13 -22.77
C GLY A 47 -12.66 -10.43 -21.72
N HIS A 48 -12.19 -10.31 -20.47
CA HIS A 48 -12.84 -9.49 -19.44
C HIS A 48 -12.72 -8.00 -19.77
N THR A 49 -13.53 -7.18 -19.10
CA THR A 49 -13.40 -5.71 -19.11
C THR A 49 -13.08 -5.21 -17.71
N VAL A 50 -12.37 -4.09 -17.58
CA VAL A 50 -12.01 -3.51 -16.28
C VAL A 50 -12.55 -2.09 -16.14
N GLU A 51 -13.37 -1.86 -15.11
CA GLU A 51 -13.83 -0.54 -14.71
C GLU A 51 -13.13 -0.10 -13.43
N VAL A 52 -12.27 0.92 -13.52
CA VAL A 52 -11.45 1.39 -12.39
C VAL A 52 -12.12 2.57 -11.68
N THR A 53 -12.21 2.49 -10.36
CA THR A 53 -12.50 3.61 -9.46
C THR A 53 -11.32 3.84 -8.53
N THR A 54 -10.69 5.01 -8.63
CA THR A 54 -9.59 5.40 -7.73
C THR A 54 -10.12 5.90 -6.39
N SER A 55 -9.48 5.53 -5.28
CA SER A 55 -9.91 5.80 -3.91
C SER A 55 -8.74 5.83 -2.93
N ASN A 56 -9.04 5.98 -1.64
CA ASN A 56 -8.14 5.78 -0.48
C ASN A 56 -8.80 4.84 0.55
N ASN A 57 -8.05 4.39 1.57
CA ASN A 57 -8.53 3.45 2.59
C ASN A 57 -9.89 3.82 3.20
N GLU A 58 -10.02 5.03 3.74
CA GLU A 58 -11.24 5.47 4.43
C GLU A 58 -12.44 5.51 3.47
N GLU A 59 -12.23 6.01 2.25
CA GLU A 59 -13.26 6.05 1.23
C GLU A 59 -13.63 4.65 0.70
N MET A 60 -12.66 3.74 0.57
CA MET A 60 -12.91 2.36 0.12
C MET A 60 -13.85 1.64 1.10
N ILE A 61 -13.54 1.70 2.40
CA ILE A 61 -14.34 1.08 3.45
C ILE A 61 -15.73 1.73 3.49
N ALA A 62 -15.82 3.06 3.40
CA ALA A 62 -17.09 3.76 3.40
C ALA A 62 -18.01 3.35 2.23
N LYS A 63 -17.48 3.25 1.00
CA LYS A 63 -18.24 2.82 -0.19
C LYS A 63 -18.74 1.37 -0.06
N LEU A 64 -17.87 0.46 0.39
CA LEU A 64 -18.23 -0.95 0.58
C LEU A 64 -19.25 -1.12 1.70
N ARG A 65 -19.08 -0.43 2.83
CA ARG A 65 -20.05 -0.43 3.92
C ARG A 65 -21.42 0.08 3.48
N ALA A 66 -21.48 1.17 2.71
CA ALA A 66 -22.73 1.76 2.25
C ALA A 66 -23.58 0.80 1.39
N THR A 67 -22.96 -0.20 0.78
CA THR A 67 -23.60 -1.18 -0.10
C THR A 67 -23.59 -2.61 0.47
N ASN A 68 -23.12 -2.78 1.71
CA ASN A 68 -22.92 -4.06 2.38
C ASN A 68 -22.04 -5.02 1.53
N GLY A 69 -20.89 -4.51 1.07
CA GLY A 69 -19.90 -5.21 0.26
C GLY A 69 -20.26 -5.36 -1.22
N GLY A 70 -21.16 -4.51 -1.75
CA GLY A 70 -21.59 -4.55 -3.14
C GLY A 70 -20.96 -3.46 -4.02
N GLY A 71 -21.27 -3.48 -5.32
CA GLY A 71 -20.88 -2.44 -6.27
C GLY A 71 -19.47 -2.56 -6.85
N PHE A 72 -18.58 -3.32 -6.19
CA PHE A 72 -17.23 -3.63 -6.66
C PHE A 72 -16.97 -5.14 -6.56
N ASP A 73 -16.02 -5.64 -7.35
CA ASP A 73 -15.67 -7.06 -7.41
C ASP A 73 -14.28 -7.33 -6.82
N LEU A 74 -13.41 -6.31 -6.83
CA LEU A 74 -12.09 -6.34 -6.22
C LEU A 74 -11.79 -4.97 -5.61
N ALA A 75 -11.26 -4.93 -4.39
CA ALA A 75 -10.80 -3.70 -3.76
C ALA A 75 -9.36 -3.85 -3.27
N GLN A 76 -8.66 -2.73 -3.06
CA GLN A 76 -7.24 -2.74 -2.69
C GLN A 76 -6.86 -1.97 -1.40
N PRO A 77 -7.51 -2.23 -0.24
CA PRO A 77 -7.17 -1.55 1.01
C PRO A 77 -5.80 -2.00 1.55
N SER A 78 -5.23 -1.21 2.46
CA SER A 78 -4.04 -1.58 3.22
C SER A 78 -4.35 -2.71 4.23
N GLN A 79 -3.41 -3.62 4.44
CA GLN A 79 -3.60 -4.84 5.26
C GLN A 79 -4.08 -4.55 6.69
N ASP A 80 -3.66 -3.43 7.27
CA ASP A 80 -3.96 -3.02 8.63
C ASP A 80 -5.43 -2.62 8.83
N ARG A 81 -6.19 -2.52 7.73
CA ARG A 81 -7.60 -2.13 7.69
C ARG A 81 -8.57 -3.29 7.51
N ILE A 82 -8.09 -4.48 7.15
CA ILE A 82 -8.98 -5.56 6.68
C ILE A 82 -9.73 -6.20 7.85
N THR A 83 -8.99 -6.69 8.85
CA THR A 83 -9.56 -7.52 9.92
C THR A 83 -10.61 -6.77 10.73
N SER A 84 -10.34 -5.51 11.08
CA SER A 84 -11.30 -4.67 11.81
C SER A 84 -12.55 -4.34 10.99
N ALA A 85 -12.38 -4.01 9.71
CA ALA A 85 -13.53 -3.77 8.82
C ALA A 85 -14.36 -5.03 8.57
N GLN A 86 -13.71 -6.20 8.54
CA GLN A 86 -14.41 -7.47 8.41
C GLN A 86 -15.19 -7.82 9.68
N GLU A 87 -14.56 -7.70 10.85
CA GLU A 87 -15.19 -7.91 12.15
C GLU A 87 -16.40 -6.98 12.36
N GLU A 88 -16.26 -5.70 12.02
CA GLU A 88 -17.31 -4.72 12.29
C GLU A 88 -18.44 -4.75 11.25
N PHE A 89 -18.14 -4.99 9.96
CA PHE A 89 -19.11 -4.79 8.87
C PHE A 89 -19.37 -6.02 7.99
N GLY A 90 -18.54 -7.06 8.04
CA GLY A 90 -18.68 -8.25 7.19
C GLY A 90 -18.70 -7.92 5.68
N ILE A 91 -17.90 -6.94 5.25
CA ILE A 91 -17.94 -6.38 3.90
C ILE A 91 -17.07 -7.15 2.89
N TYR A 92 -16.29 -8.13 3.34
CA TYR A 92 -15.46 -8.98 2.50
C TYR A 92 -15.88 -10.45 2.58
N LYS A 93 -15.51 -11.23 1.58
CA LYS A 93 -15.59 -12.70 1.57
C LYS A 93 -14.17 -13.30 1.56
N PRO A 94 -13.99 -14.51 2.10
CA PRO A 94 -12.67 -15.13 2.19
C PRO A 94 -12.07 -15.43 0.81
N ILE A 95 -10.75 -15.40 0.73
CA ILE A 95 -9.98 -15.75 -0.47
C ILE A 95 -9.92 -17.28 -0.60
N ASP A 96 -10.36 -17.78 -1.75
CA ASP A 96 -10.16 -19.17 -2.16
C ASP A 96 -8.73 -19.32 -2.69
N MET A 97 -7.84 -19.77 -1.81
CA MET A 97 -6.43 -19.97 -2.14
C MET A 97 -6.20 -21.00 -3.26
N SER A 98 -7.17 -21.86 -3.59
CA SER A 98 -7.04 -22.80 -4.72
C SER A 98 -7.10 -22.11 -6.08
N LYS A 99 -7.64 -20.89 -6.15
CA LYS A 99 -7.67 -20.03 -7.35
C LYS A 99 -6.47 -19.07 -7.43
N VAL A 100 -5.60 -19.05 -6.42
CA VAL A 100 -4.47 -18.13 -6.32
C VAL A 100 -3.19 -18.84 -6.74
N GLN A 101 -2.46 -18.27 -7.69
CA GLN A 101 -1.12 -18.74 -8.07
C GLN A 101 -0.08 -18.23 -7.07
N ALA A 102 -0.05 -18.83 -5.87
CA ALA A 102 0.78 -18.38 -4.74
C ALA A 102 2.28 -18.25 -5.09
N ALA A 103 2.78 -19.00 -6.07
CA ALA A 103 4.17 -18.92 -6.55
C ALA A 103 4.54 -17.57 -7.20
N LEU A 104 3.55 -16.75 -7.58
CA LEU A 104 3.76 -15.40 -8.10
C LEU A 104 4.04 -14.37 -6.99
N PHE A 105 3.76 -14.71 -5.73
CA PHE A 105 3.89 -13.80 -4.58
C PHE A 105 5.18 -14.07 -3.81
N ILE A 106 5.82 -13.01 -3.33
CA ILE A 106 6.95 -13.11 -2.42
C ILE A 106 6.48 -13.86 -1.16
N PRO A 107 7.06 -15.03 -0.80
CA PRO A 107 6.51 -15.89 0.24
C PRO A 107 6.37 -15.22 1.61
N SER A 108 7.35 -14.41 2.02
CA SER A 108 7.31 -13.69 3.29
C SER A 108 6.23 -12.63 3.35
N MET A 109 5.94 -11.95 2.23
CA MET A 109 4.85 -10.96 2.18
C MET A 109 3.49 -11.66 2.16
N LEU A 110 3.37 -12.78 1.45
CA LEU A 110 2.15 -13.58 1.46
C LEU A 110 1.83 -14.10 2.87
N GLU A 111 2.83 -14.61 3.58
CA GLU A 111 2.70 -15.06 4.98
C GLU A 111 2.35 -13.91 5.92
N ALA A 112 3.05 -12.78 5.84
CA ALA A 112 2.78 -11.60 6.67
C ALA A 112 1.37 -11.05 6.45
N THR A 113 0.95 -10.92 5.19
CA THR A 113 -0.40 -10.47 4.86
C THR A 113 -1.46 -11.47 5.32
N ALA A 114 -1.25 -12.78 5.17
CA ALA A 114 -2.16 -13.77 5.70
C ALA A 114 -2.31 -13.64 7.22
N GLY A 115 -1.20 -13.48 7.96
CA GLY A 115 -1.22 -13.25 9.41
C GLY A 115 -2.01 -11.99 9.82
N ASN A 116 -1.94 -10.93 9.02
CA ASN A 116 -2.60 -9.66 9.32
C ASN A 116 -4.07 -9.59 8.86
N THR A 117 -4.46 -10.43 7.92
CA THR A 117 -5.77 -10.38 7.25
C THR A 117 -6.63 -11.63 7.49
N THR A 118 -6.22 -12.47 8.45
CA THR A 118 -7.01 -13.63 8.89
C THR A 118 -8.03 -13.21 9.94
N TYR A 119 -9.30 -13.56 9.71
CA TYR A 119 -10.39 -13.37 10.65
C TYR A 119 -11.21 -14.65 10.76
N GLU A 120 -11.45 -15.12 11.99
CA GLU A 120 -12.15 -16.38 12.28
C GLU A 120 -11.60 -17.63 11.53
N GLY A 121 -10.28 -17.64 11.27
CA GLY A 121 -9.59 -18.75 10.61
C GLY A 121 -9.55 -18.69 9.09
N GLU A 122 -10.17 -17.68 8.48
CA GLU A 122 -10.20 -17.48 7.03
C GLU A 122 -9.35 -16.27 6.62
N VAL A 123 -8.66 -16.37 5.48
CA VAL A 123 -7.81 -15.29 4.93
C VAL A 123 -8.63 -14.38 4.02
N TYR A 124 -8.55 -13.06 4.23
CA TYR A 124 -9.31 -12.07 3.46
C TYR A 124 -8.46 -11.19 2.53
N GLY A 125 -7.13 -11.22 2.66
CA GLY A 125 -6.22 -10.38 1.89
C GLY A 125 -5.08 -11.14 1.21
N LEU A 126 -4.66 -10.67 0.03
CA LEU A 126 -3.41 -11.06 -0.64
C LEU A 126 -2.54 -9.82 -0.88
N PRO A 127 -1.22 -9.87 -0.74
CA PRO A 127 -0.37 -8.69 -0.92
C PRO A 127 -0.31 -8.28 -2.40
N HIS A 128 -0.38 -6.97 -2.68
CA HIS A 128 -0.23 -6.43 -4.04
C HIS A 128 0.96 -5.48 -4.15
N VAL A 129 0.85 -4.29 -3.58
CA VAL A 129 1.87 -3.23 -3.67
C VAL A 129 2.28 -2.88 -2.26
N TRP A 130 3.56 -2.64 -2.07
CA TRP A 130 4.10 -2.28 -0.77
C TRP A 130 5.01 -1.08 -0.89
N GLY A 131 5.25 -0.46 0.25
CA GLY A 131 6.20 0.61 0.38
C GLY A 131 6.38 0.98 1.83
N THR A 132 6.96 2.14 2.03
CA THR A 132 7.33 2.62 3.35
C THR A 132 6.96 4.08 3.56
N SER A 133 6.73 4.42 4.82
CA SER A 133 6.73 5.80 5.29
C SER A 133 7.96 6.02 6.14
N GLY A 134 8.75 7.02 5.79
CA GLY A 134 10.03 7.33 6.41
C GLY A 134 10.28 8.82 6.32
N LEU A 135 11.48 9.21 5.91
CA LEU A 135 11.87 10.60 5.77
C LEU A 135 12.15 10.93 4.31
N VAL A 136 11.64 12.06 3.82
CA VAL A 136 12.11 12.67 2.58
C VAL A 136 12.90 13.92 2.96
N VAL A 137 14.17 13.96 2.56
CA VAL A 137 15.16 14.92 3.06
C VAL A 137 15.89 15.55 1.89
N ASN A 138 16.03 16.88 1.91
CA ASN A 138 17.03 17.58 1.14
C ASN A 138 18.38 17.44 1.86
N THR A 139 19.18 16.48 1.42
CA THR A 139 20.44 16.07 2.06
C THR A 139 21.51 17.16 2.05
N ALA A 140 21.47 18.10 1.09
CA ALA A 140 22.36 19.26 1.07
C ALA A 140 22.04 20.28 2.18
N MET A 141 20.78 20.33 2.64
CA MET A 141 20.31 21.29 3.64
C MET A 141 20.09 20.69 5.04
N ALA A 142 19.76 19.40 5.09
CA ALA A 142 19.33 18.69 6.30
C ALA A 142 19.90 17.27 6.37
N GLY A 143 21.12 17.04 5.85
CA GLY A 143 21.75 15.71 5.78
C GLY A 143 21.93 14.99 7.12
N ASP A 144 21.90 15.72 8.24
CA ASP A 144 21.98 15.14 9.59
C ASP A 144 20.66 14.49 10.05
N VAL A 145 19.54 14.75 9.36
CA VAL A 145 18.23 14.14 9.66
C VAL A 145 18.23 12.68 9.20
N GLN A 146 18.32 11.77 10.16
CA GLN A 146 18.43 10.33 9.93
C GLN A 146 17.38 9.51 10.70
N ASP A 147 16.61 10.15 11.57
CA ASP A 147 15.54 9.52 12.34
C ASP A 147 14.36 10.47 12.61
N TYR A 148 13.20 9.94 13.02
CA TYR A 148 11.98 10.74 13.15
C TYR A 148 12.12 11.90 14.14
N THR A 149 12.78 11.69 15.29
CA THR A 149 12.99 12.76 16.28
C THR A 149 13.98 13.83 15.82
N ASP A 150 14.78 13.58 14.79
CA ASP A 150 15.72 14.58 14.25
C ASP A 150 14.97 15.74 13.58
N LEU A 151 13.70 15.55 13.22
CA LEU A 151 12.82 16.62 12.77
C LEU A 151 12.59 17.70 13.85
N CYS A 152 12.91 17.39 15.11
CA CYS A 152 12.84 18.31 16.24
C CYS A 152 14.12 19.11 16.48
N GLU A 153 15.18 18.87 15.70
CA GLU A 153 16.47 19.52 15.93
C GLU A 153 16.48 20.99 15.52
N ALA A 154 17.21 21.83 16.25
CA ALA A 154 17.26 23.27 16.01
C ALA A 154 17.76 23.64 14.60
N SER A 155 18.56 22.77 13.96
CA SER A 155 19.09 22.95 12.61
C SER A 155 18.00 22.98 11.52
N VAL A 156 16.83 22.38 11.79
CA VAL A 156 15.69 22.31 10.86
C VAL A 156 14.46 23.07 11.35
N ALA A 157 14.63 23.96 12.33
CA ALA A 157 13.54 24.75 12.89
C ALA A 157 12.77 25.57 11.83
N GLY A 158 11.44 25.54 11.90
CA GLY A 158 10.52 26.17 10.94
C GLY A 158 10.54 25.59 9.52
N LYS A 159 11.21 24.46 9.27
CA LYS A 159 11.42 23.89 7.93
C LYS A 159 11.09 22.40 7.84
N VAL A 160 10.38 21.82 8.82
CA VAL A 160 9.91 20.43 8.72
C VAL A 160 8.42 20.33 8.42
N SER A 161 7.99 19.18 7.92
CA SER A 161 6.58 18.86 7.75
C SER A 161 6.31 17.38 8.02
N TYR A 162 5.06 17.04 8.32
CA TYR A 162 4.57 15.67 8.45
C TYR A 162 3.04 15.70 8.54
N ARG A 163 2.38 14.55 8.48
CA ARG A 163 0.92 14.47 8.66
C ARG A 163 0.58 14.33 10.13
N LEU A 164 -0.53 14.90 10.59
CA LEU A 164 -1.12 14.53 11.88
C LEU A 164 -1.99 13.29 11.73
N LYS A 165 -1.32 12.13 11.56
CA LYS A 165 -1.92 10.80 11.37
C LYS A 165 -1.12 9.76 12.15
N ARG A 166 -1.66 8.54 12.28
CA ARG A 166 -1.02 7.39 12.93
C ARG A 166 0.47 7.22 12.60
N PRO A 167 0.94 7.31 11.33
CA PRO A 167 2.37 7.14 11.03
C PRO A 167 3.31 8.03 11.83
N THR A 168 2.90 9.27 12.12
CA THR A 168 3.69 10.20 12.94
C THR A 168 3.79 9.74 14.38
N LEU A 169 2.68 9.27 14.97
CA LEU A 169 2.68 8.74 16.33
C LEU A 169 3.59 7.51 16.46
N ILE A 170 3.46 6.58 15.52
CA ILE A 170 4.20 5.32 15.52
C ILE A 170 5.69 5.54 15.23
N GLY A 171 6.01 6.36 14.23
CA GLY A 171 7.41 6.66 13.88
C GLY A 171 8.15 7.34 15.03
N PHE A 172 7.55 8.36 15.64
CA PHE A 172 8.14 9.02 16.81
C PHE A 172 8.29 8.07 18.00
N ALA A 173 7.31 7.19 18.28
CA ALA A 173 7.45 6.20 19.34
C ALA A 173 8.68 5.31 19.12
N TYR A 174 8.86 4.76 17.91
CA TYR A 174 10.04 3.94 17.59
C TYR A 174 11.35 4.71 17.70
N SER A 175 11.40 5.95 17.21
CA SER A 175 12.59 6.81 17.32
C SER A 175 12.93 7.19 18.77
N MET A 176 11.92 7.23 19.65
CA MET A 176 12.10 7.38 21.10
C MET A 176 12.48 6.07 21.81
N GLY A 177 12.65 4.96 21.09
CA GLY A 177 12.99 3.65 21.66
C GLY A 177 11.80 2.89 22.27
N LEU A 178 10.58 3.31 21.97
CA LEU A 178 9.34 2.64 22.39
C LEU A 178 8.86 1.67 21.30
N ASP A 179 8.14 0.62 21.69
CA ASP A 179 7.51 -0.31 20.75
C ASP A 179 5.97 -0.18 20.83
N PRO A 180 5.35 0.68 20.00
CA PRO A 180 3.91 0.88 20.02
C PRO A 180 3.14 -0.37 19.61
N PHE A 181 3.65 -1.16 18.66
CA PHE A 181 2.95 -2.36 18.17
C PHE A 181 2.87 -3.45 19.25
N ALA A 182 3.93 -3.62 20.06
CA ALA A 182 3.90 -4.51 21.22
C ALA A 182 2.93 -4.06 22.33
N ALA A 183 2.38 -2.84 22.25
CA ALA A 183 1.39 -2.32 23.20
C ALA A 183 -0.06 -2.37 22.68
N TYR A 184 -0.31 -2.79 21.43
CA TYR A 184 -1.66 -2.80 20.85
C TYR A 184 -2.67 -3.67 21.63
N GLY A 185 -2.20 -4.67 22.36
CA GLY A 185 -3.03 -5.50 23.25
C GLY A 185 -3.21 -4.96 24.68
N ASP A 186 -2.61 -3.82 25.01
CA ASP A 186 -2.64 -3.20 26.34
C ASP A 186 -2.90 -1.70 26.20
N THR A 187 -4.17 -1.32 26.30
CA THR A 187 -4.65 0.05 26.10
C THR A 187 -3.95 1.07 27.01
N ASP A 188 -3.70 0.74 28.26
CA ASP A 188 -3.08 1.66 29.22
C ASP A 188 -1.61 1.89 28.85
N LYS A 189 -0.89 0.82 28.50
CA LYS A 189 0.49 0.92 28.01
C LYS A 189 0.58 1.69 26.69
N TYR A 190 -0.35 1.46 25.77
CA TYR A 190 -0.39 2.18 24.51
C TYR A 190 -0.71 3.67 24.71
N GLN A 191 -1.65 4.00 25.60
CA GLN A 191 -1.94 5.38 25.96
C GLN A 191 -0.74 6.08 26.61
N ASP A 192 0.05 5.38 27.44
CA ASP A 192 1.30 5.93 27.98
C ASP A 192 2.31 6.29 26.88
N ILE A 193 2.49 5.41 25.90
CA ILE A 193 3.32 5.69 24.71
C ILE A 193 2.80 6.93 23.97
N LEU A 194 1.49 7.01 23.74
CA LEU A 194 0.87 8.17 23.08
C LEU A 194 1.11 9.47 23.84
N ASN A 195 1.04 9.46 25.18
CA ASN A 195 1.30 10.63 26.00
C ASN A 195 2.76 11.10 25.88
N GLN A 196 3.72 10.17 25.85
CA GLN A 196 5.14 10.50 25.66
C GLN A 196 5.39 11.12 24.27
N VAL A 197 4.78 10.54 23.23
CA VAL A 197 4.89 11.04 21.86
C VAL A 197 4.21 12.40 21.70
N GLU A 198 3.04 12.61 22.30
CA GLU A 198 2.35 13.91 22.35
C GLU A 198 3.23 15.00 22.95
N ALA A 199 3.89 14.71 24.08
CA ALA A 199 4.80 15.65 24.73
C ALA A 199 5.96 16.03 23.80
N LYS A 200 6.57 15.04 23.13
CA LYS A 200 7.67 15.28 22.17
C LYS A 200 7.21 16.08 20.95
N LEU A 201 6.07 15.74 20.36
CA LEU A 201 5.52 16.42 19.19
C LEU A 201 5.05 17.84 19.50
N THR A 202 4.61 18.09 20.73
CA THR A 202 4.27 19.43 21.21
C THR A 202 5.52 20.29 21.39
N ASP A 203 6.56 19.76 22.04
CA ASP A 203 7.84 20.45 22.22
C ASP A 203 8.50 20.83 20.88
N CYS A 204 8.40 19.94 19.88
CA CYS A 204 8.99 20.18 18.57
C CYS A 204 8.12 21.00 17.61
N LYS A 205 6.97 21.52 18.05
CA LYS A 205 6.01 22.17 17.15
C LYS A 205 6.60 23.38 16.43
N SER A 206 7.53 24.09 17.08
CA SER A 206 8.24 25.23 16.47
C SER A 206 9.09 24.87 15.24
N ASN A 207 9.42 23.58 15.06
CA ASN A 207 10.11 23.09 13.89
C ASN A 207 9.19 22.98 12.68
N VAL A 208 7.90 22.76 12.93
CA VAL A 208 6.92 22.42 11.89
C VAL A 208 6.50 23.68 11.14
N LYS A 209 6.74 23.66 9.83
CA LYS A 209 6.27 24.70 8.91
C LYS A 209 4.76 24.60 8.68
N THR A 210 4.30 23.38 8.40
CA THR A 210 2.90 23.02 8.14
C THR A 210 2.71 21.51 8.30
N TYR A 211 1.48 21.06 8.50
CA TYR A 211 1.11 19.65 8.39
C TYR A 211 0.47 19.40 7.03
N TRP A 212 1.12 18.61 6.18
CA TRP A 212 0.62 18.31 4.84
C TRP A 212 -0.51 17.26 4.90
N ASP A 213 -1.42 17.28 3.93
CA ASP A 213 -2.46 16.25 3.80
C ASP A 213 -2.34 15.42 2.51
N GLY A 214 -1.94 16.06 1.40
CA GLY A 214 -1.76 15.40 0.10
C GLY A 214 -0.29 15.24 -0.31
N GLY A 215 0.02 14.16 -1.05
CA GLY A 215 1.38 13.90 -1.53
C GLY A 215 1.94 14.99 -2.45
N ASP A 216 1.10 15.64 -3.26
CA ASP A 216 1.55 16.74 -4.14
C ASP A 216 1.89 18.01 -3.36
N GLU A 217 1.21 18.29 -2.26
CA GLU A 217 1.50 19.42 -1.38
C GLU A 217 2.92 19.29 -0.82
N ILE A 218 3.24 18.15 -0.20
CA ILE A 218 4.57 17.96 0.39
C ILE A 218 5.68 17.93 -0.67
N LYS A 219 5.43 17.34 -1.85
CA LYS A 219 6.38 17.39 -2.96
C LYS A 219 6.69 18.83 -3.38
N ASN A 220 5.69 19.70 -3.44
CA ASN A 220 5.90 21.10 -3.80
C ASN A 220 6.68 21.87 -2.74
N LEU A 221 6.41 21.65 -1.45
CA LEU A 221 7.13 22.29 -0.33
C LEU A 221 8.61 21.87 -0.27
N LEU A 222 8.90 20.59 -0.53
CA LEU A 222 10.27 20.08 -0.61
C LEU A 222 10.99 20.62 -1.85
N ARG A 223 10.30 20.68 -3.00
CA ARG A 223 10.85 21.23 -4.24
C ARG A 223 11.15 22.72 -4.14
N SER A 224 10.34 23.50 -3.42
CA SER A 224 10.58 24.93 -3.19
C SER A 224 11.68 25.20 -2.16
N GLY A 225 12.01 24.21 -1.31
CA GLY A 225 12.94 24.37 -0.19
C GLY A 225 12.34 25.05 1.04
N GLU A 226 11.03 25.30 1.05
CA GLU A 226 10.31 25.77 2.24
C GLU A 226 10.27 24.73 3.35
N VAL A 227 10.22 23.45 2.95
CA VAL A 227 10.45 22.29 3.81
C VAL A 227 11.73 21.61 3.34
N VAL A 228 12.59 21.22 4.28
CA VAL A 228 13.88 20.56 3.99
C VAL A 228 13.92 19.11 4.44
N ALA A 229 13.03 18.73 5.35
CA ALA A 229 12.87 17.35 5.81
C ALA A 229 11.41 17.12 6.20
N SER A 230 10.87 15.94 5.85
CA SER A 230 9.50 15.60 6.17
C SER A 230 9.33 14.11 6.41
N MET A 231 8.41 13.74 7.31
CA MET A 231 7.85 12.39 7.22
C MET A 231 7.01 12.30 5.95
N ALA A 232 7.34 11.35 5.08
CA ALA A 232 6.67 11.15 3.78
C ALA A 232 6.95 9.75 3.22
N TRP A 233 6.31 9.45 2.10
CA TRP A 233 6.44 8.18 1.40
C TRP A 233 7.70 8.12 0.54
N ASP A 234 8.26 6.92 0.42
CA ASP A 234 9.42 6.61 -0.41
C ASP A 234 9.29 7.10 -1.86
N THR A 235 8.18 6.80 -2.51
CA THR A 235 7.93 7.21 -3.90
C THR A 235 7.90 8.71 -4.09
N GLY A 236 7.37 9.46 -3.12
CA GLY A 236 7.43 10.91 -3.16
C GLY A 236 8.87 11.43 -3.16
N GLY A 237 9.72 10.84 -2.31
CA GLY A 237 11.15 11.15 -2.28
C GLY A 237 11.88 10.78 -3.56
N TRP A 238 11.61 9.61 -4.13
CA TRP A 238 12.25 9.15 -5.36
C TRP A 238 11.78 9.91 -6.61
N GLN A 239 10.52 10.36 -6.64
CA GLN A 239 10.03 11.26 -7.68
C GLN A 239 10.74 12.61 -7.63
N LEU A 240 10.89 13.20 -6.44
CA LEU A 240 11.65 14.44 -6.27
C LEU A 240 13.14 14.26 -6.61
N ASN A 241 13.72 13.11 -6.26
CA ASN A 241 15.11 12.78 -6.59
C ASN A 241 15.38 12.79 -8.10
N ALA A 242 14.37 12.42 -8.91
CA ALA A 242 14.47 12.49 -10.36
C ALA A 242 14.68 13.91 -10.89
N ASP A 243 14.09 14.90 -10.21
CA ASP A 243 14.22 16.32 -10.55
C ASP A 243 15.44 16.96 -9.88
N ASN A 244 15.74 16.57 -8.64
CA ASN A 244 16.82 17.11 -7.81
C ASN A 244 17.50 16.01 -6.99
N PRO A 245 18.77 15.65 -7.29
CA PRO A 245 19.45 14.55 -6.61
C PRO A 245 19.72 14.81 -5.11
N ASP A 246 19.65 16.06 -4.65
CA ASP A 246 19.82 16.39 -3.23
C ASP A 246 18.61 15.96 -2.39
N ILE A 247 17.43 15.82 -3.00
CA ILE A 247 16.22 15.36 -2.32
C ILE A 247 16.12 13.86 -2.52
N THR A 248 16.05 13.10 -1.42
CA THR A 248 15.87 11.66 -1.49
C THR A 248 15.05 11.15 -0.31
N PHE A 249 14.63 9.89 -0.39
CA PHE A 249 14.08 9.18 0.75
C PHE A 249 15.22 8.60 1.61
N VAL A 250 15.12 8.78 2.92
CA VAL A 250 16.01 8.26 3.95
C VAL A 250 15.20 7.30 4.81
N ALA A 251 15.60 6.03 4.84
CA ALA A 251 15.05 5.07 5.79
C ALA A 251 15.48 5.47 7.22
N PRO A 252 14.55 5.74 8.14
CA PRO A 252 14.89 6.17 9.50
C PRO A 252 15.68 5.10 10.25
N LYS A 253 16.64 5.50 11.09
CA LYS A 253 17.42 4.56 11.92
C LYS A 253 16.54 3.73 12.85
N SER A 254 15.43 4.27 13.34
CA SER A 254 14.47 3.51 14.14
C SER A 254 13.63 2.51 13.33
N GLY A 255 13.73 2.54 12.01
CA GLY A 255 12.99 1.71 11.07
C GLY A 255 11.89 2.49 10.34
N ALA A 256 11.83 2.33 9.01
CA ALA A 256 10.73 2.86 8.21
C ALA A 256 9.43 2.08 8.49
N LEU A 257 8.28 2.73 8.42
CA LEU A 257 6.99 2.09 8.63
C LEU A 257 6.52 1.43 7.33
N GLY A 258 6.50 0.11 7.30
CA GLY A 258 6.13 -0.69 6.14
C GLY A 258 4.62 -0.89 6.04
N TRP A 259 4.07 -0.63 4.86
CA TRP A 259 2.68 -0.88 4.53
C TRP A 259 2.57 -1.82 3.33
N ILE A 260 1.50 -2.60 3.30
CA ILE A 260 1.16 -3.48 2.18
C ILE A 260 -0.30 -3.20 1.83
N ASP A 261 -0.53 -2.77 0.59
CA ASP A 261 -1.85 -2.74 -0.01
C ASP A 261 -2.17 -4.10 -0.59
N THR A 262 -3.41 -4.52 -0.38
CA THR A 262 -3.81 -5.91 -0.51
C THR A 262 -5.04 -6.06 -1.36
N PHE A 263 -5.15 -7.14 -2.11
CA PHE A 263 -6.39 -7.53 -2.77
C PHE A 263 -7.39 -8.07 -1.75
N VAL A 264 -8.63 -7.56 -1.77
CA VAL A 264 -9.77 -8.11 -1.04
C VAL A 264 -10.98 -8.27 -1.94
N LEU A 265 -11.78 -9.31 -1.70
CA LEU A 265 -13.02 -9.55 -2.43
C LEU A 265 -14.21 -8.99 -1.64
N PRO A 266 -14.94 -8.00 -2.17
CA PRO A 266 -16.20 -7.55 -1.56
C PRO A 266 -17.22 -8.68 -1.42
N ALA A 267 -17.93 -8.73 -0.29
CA ALA A 267 -18.84 -9.81 0.08
C ALA A 267 -19.97 -10.07 -0.94
N ARG A 268 -20.38 -9.04 -1.67
CA ARG A 268 -21.43 -9.10 -2.71
C ARG A 268 -20.91 -8.73 -4.10
N GLY A 269 -19.59 -8.83 -4.31
CA GLY A 269 -18.98 -8.84 -5.64
C GLY A 269 -19.53 -9.98 -6.49
N ARG A 270 -19.62 -9.76 -7.80
CA ARG A 270 -20.28 -10.67 -8.75
C ARG A 270 -19.34 -11.29 -9.79
N ALA A 271 -18.17 -10.68 -10.01
CA ALA A 271 -17.20 -11.11 -11.02
C ALA A 271 -15.95 -11.74 -10.39
N ASP A 272 -16.14 -12.80 -9.62
CA ASP A 272 -15.05 -13.43 -8.85
C ASP A 272 -13.99 -14.05 -9.76
N ASP A 273 -14.41 -14.68 -10.85
CA ASP A 273 -13.47 -15.30 -11.78
C ASP A 273 -12.58 -14.23 -12.43
N ALA A 274 -13.17 -13.10 -12.88
CA ALA A 274 -12.39 -11.96 -13.36
C ALA A 274 -11.47 -11.35 -12.29
N ALA A 275 -11.89 -11.32 -11.02
CA ALA A 275 -11.07 -10.82 -9.92
C ALA A 275 -9.85 -11.72 -9.65
N TYR A 276 -10.02 -13.06 -9.63
CA TYR A 276 -8.89 -13.99 -9.49
C TYR A 276 -7.96 -13.95 -10.71
N ASP A 277 -8.53 -13.83 -11.91
CA ASP A 277 -7.74 -13.68 -13.14
C ASP A 277 -6.90 -12.40 -13.09
N TRP A 278 -7.48 -11.28 -12.64
CA TRP A 278 -6.74 -10.03 -12.45
C TRP A 278 -5.62 -10.18 -11.43
N ILE A 279 -5.92 -10.73 -10.24
CA ILE A 279 -4.93 -10.96 -9.17
C ILE A 279 -3.75 -11.77 -9.71
N ASN A 280 -4.00 -12.89 -10.39
CA ASN A 280 -2.94 -13.72 -10.93
C ASN A 280 -2.19 -13.04 -12.08
N PHE A 281 -2.90 -12.27 -12.92
CA PHE A 281 -2.33 -11.56 -14.06
C PHE A 281 -1.36 -10.46 -13.63
N VAL A 282 -1.75 -9.59 -12.69
CA VAL A 282 -0.94 -8.44 -12.27
C VAL A 282 0.27 -8.83 -11.41
N MET A 283 0.24 -10.03 -10.85
CA MET A 283 1.35 -10.58 -10.08
C MET A 283 2.38 -11.32 -10.97
N ARG A 284 2.16 -11.40 -12.29
CA ARG A 284 3.21 -11.86 -13.22
C ARG A 284 4.37 -10.86 -13.25
N PRO A 285 5.64 -11.30 -13.29
CA PRO A 285 6.81 -10.42 -13.17
C PRO A 285 6.83 -9.24 -14.18
N ASP A 286 6.46 -9.50 -15.43
CA ASP A 286 6.45 -8.51 -16.50
C ASP A 286 5.34 -7.47 -16.31
N ILE A 287 4.16 -7.88 -15.85
CA ILE A 287 3.04 -6.99 -15.56
C ILE A 287 3.28 -6.20 -14.27
N ALA A 288 3.77 -6.86 -13.23
CA ALA A 288 4.18 -6.26 -11.98
C ALA A 288 5.17 -5.11 -12.20
N ALA A 289 6.16 -5.30 -13.06
CA ALA A 289 7.13 -4.26 -13.41
C ALA A 289 6.47 -3.04 -14.10
N MET A 290 5.43 -3.24 -14.93
CA MET A 290 4.67 -2.13 -15.54
C MET A 290 3.94 -1.31 -14.48
N ILE A 291 3.33 -1.98 -13.50
CA ILE A 291 2.70 -1.32 -12.35
C ILE A 291 3.74 -0.56 -11.54
N THR A 292 4.88 -1.17 -11.21
CA THR A 292 5.94 -0.50 -10.45
C THR A 292 6.52 0.71 -11.18
N ASN A 293 6.72 0.65 -12.49
CA ASN A 293 7.18 1.81 -13.26
C ASN A 293 6.17 2.96 -13.29
N THR A 294 4.86 2.68 -13.15
CA THR A 294 3.80 3.69 -13.14
C THR A 294 3.53 4.23 -11.73
N ALA A 295 3.34 3.34 -10.76
CA ALA A 295 3.05 3.68 -9.37
C ALA A 295 4.29 4.24 -8.64
N GLY A 296 5.49 3.79 -9.03
CA GLY A 296 6.75 4.04 -8.33
C GLY A 296 7.00 3.10 -7.15
N ASN A 297 5.96 2.42 -6.64
CA ASN A 297 6.05 1.43 -5.57
C ASN A 297 6.26 0.02 -6.12
N PHE A 298 6.99 -0.81 -5.37
CA PHE A 298 7.23 -2.19 -5.75
C PHE A 298 6.00 -3.06 -5.46
N THR A 299 5.75 -4.04 -6.33
CA THR A 299 4.74 -5.06 -6.05
C THR A 299 5.32 -6.15 -5.13
N ALA A 300 4.44 -6.94 -4.55
CA ALA A 300 4.77 -8.16 -3.82
C ALA A 300 5.00 -9.37 -4.76
N ALA A 301 5.24 -9.12 -6.05
CA ALA A 301 5.48 -10.16 -7.04
C ALA A 301 6.92 -10.67 -6.99
N VAL A 302 7.09 -11.99 -7.09
CA VAL A 302 8.42 -12.58 -7.30
C VAL A 302 8.95 -12.10 -8.64
N GLY A 303 10.16 -11.53 -8.66
CA GLY A 303 10.78 -11.00 -9.88
C GLY A 303 10.07 -9.77 -10.47
N GLY A 304 9.13 -9.17 -9.74
CA GLY A 304 8.42 -7.95 -10.18
C GLY A 304 9.32 -6.74 -10.40
N ASP A 305 10.58 -6.81 -9.95
CA ASP A 305 11.59 -5.79 -10.17
C ASP A 305 12.34 -5.96 -11.50
N GLU A 306 12.36 -7.14 -12.14
CA GLU A 306 13.23 -7.41 -13.30
C GLU A 306 13.07 -6.39 -14.45
N GLY A 307 11.84 -5.94 -14.73
CA GLY A 307 11.49 -4.94 -15.75
C GLY A 307 11.43 -3.48 -15.26
N VAL A 308 11.79 -3.21 -14.01
CA VAL A 308 11.75 -1.85 -13.42
C VAL A 308 12.93 -1.02 -13.92
N SER A 309 12.69 0.27 -14.19
CA SER A 309 13.72 1.20 -14.67
C SER A 309 14.96 1.22 -13.75
N ALA A 310 16.15 1.33 -14.37
CA ALA A 310 17.41 1.34 -13.63
C ALA A 310 17.49 2.51 -12.63
N ASP A 311 16.93 3.67 -12.98
CA ASP A 311 16.89 4.85 -12.11
C ASP A 311 16.05 4.60 -10.85
N LEU A 312 14.87 3.98 -10.99
CA LEU A 312 14.03 3.66 -9.83
C LEU A 312 14.70 2.61 -8.93
N LYS A 313 15.33 1.59 -9.52
CA LYS A 313 16.12 0.60 -8.76
C LYS A 313 17.25 1.26 -7.98
N ALA A 314 17.99 2.17 -8.62
CA ALA A 314 19.10 2.87 -7.98
C ALA A 314 18.62 3.74 -6.80
N ARG A 315 17.48 4.43 -6.94
CA ARG A 315 16.88 5.21 -5.85
C ARG A 315 16.43 4.33 -4.68
N TYR A 316 15.79 3.20 -4.97
CA TYR A 316 15.42 2.20 -3.97
C TYR A 316 16.66 1.70 -3.19
N GLN A 317 17.69 1.26 -3.91
CA GLN A 317 18.95 0.76 -3.32
C GLN A 317 19.72 1.85 -2.55
N GLY A 318 19.63 3.11 -2.98
CA GLY A 318 20.21 4.24 -2.26
C GLY A 318 19.48 4.57 -0.96
N SER A 319 18.19 4.27 -0.87
CA SER A 319 17.35 4.49 0.31
C SER A 319 17.37 3.33 1.30
N PHE A 320 17.62 2.11 0.83
CA PHE A 320 17.52 0.89 1.61
C PHE A 320 18.76 0.01 1.44
N ASP A 321 19.61 -0.03 2.46
CA ASP A 321 20.53 -1.14 2.65
C ASP A 321 19.82 -2.34 3.31
N GLN A 322 20.49 -3.49 3.39
CA GLN A 322 19.89 -4.69 3.98
C GLN A 322 19.46 -4.48 5.44
N MET A 323 20.22 -3.68 6.21
CA MET A 323 19.88 -3.40 7.61
C MET A 323 18.61 -2.55 7.71
N ALA A 324 18.42 -1.58 6.82
CA ALA A 324 17.20 -0.78 6.74
C ALA A 324 16.00 -1.63 6.34
N ILE A 325 16.16 -2.57 5.40
CA ILE A 325 15.12 -3.52 5.00
C ILE A 325 14.72 -4.41 6.18
N ASP A 326 15.70 -5.02 6.86
CA ASP A 326 15.47 -5.91 8.00
C ASP A 326 14.84 -5.18 9.21
N ASN A 327 14.97 -3.84 9.25
CA ASN A 327 14.43 -3.00 10.32
C ASN A 327 13.08 -2.33 9.98
N ILE A 328 12.48 -2.63 8.81
CA ILE A 328 11.15 -2.12 8.46
C ILE A 328 10.12 -2.56 9.53
N LYS A 329 9.35 -1.60 10.05
CA LYS A 329 8.26 -1.84 11.00
C LYS A 329 6.97 -2.05 10.23
N TRP A 330 6.64 -3.29 9.92
CA TRP A 330 5.41 -3.65 9.22
C TRP A 330 4.20 -3.42 10.12
N TYR A 331 3.20 -2.68 9.62
CA TYR A 331 1.97 -2.45 10.38
C TYR A 331 1.27 -3.78 10.72
N PRO A 332 0.98 -4.04 12.00
CA PRO A 332 0.09 -5.12 12.41
C PRO A 332 -1.37 -4.70 12.15
N PRO A 333 -2.34 -5.62 12.30
CA PRO A 333 -3.75 -5.29 12.29
C PRO A 333 -4.04 -4.29 13.40
N VAL A 334 -4.92 -3.33 13.13
CA VAL A 334 -5.26 -2.28 14.08
C VAL A 334 -6.44 -2.76 14.92
N PRO A 335 -6.26 -2.96 16.24
CA PRO A 335 -7.37 -3.31 17.12
C PRO A 335 -8.43 -2.22 17.13
N ALA A 336 -9.69 -2.64 17.26
CA ALA A 336 -10.81 -1.73 17.41
C ALA A 336 -10.58 -0.76 18.59
N GLY A 337 -10.92 0.52 18.39
CA GLY A 337 -10.85 1.54 19.43
C GLY A 337 -9.50 2.26 19.58
N LEU A 338 -8.38 1.72 19.07
CA LEU A 338 -7.09 2.44 19.11
C LEU A 338 -7.15 3.75 18.32
N GLU A 339 -7.91 3.78 17.22
CA GLU A 339 -8.06 4.97 16.38
C GLU A 339 -8.64 6.16 17.14
N THR A 340 -9.51 5.89 18.13
CA THR A 340 -10.08 6.93 18.99
C THR A 340 -9.01 7.55 19.88
N LEU A 341 -8.11 6.73 20.44
CA LEU A 341 -7.00 7.20 21.28
C LEU A 341 -5.99 8.00 20.48
N GLU A 342 -5.61 7.49 19.31
CA GLU A 342 -4.72 8.16 18.37
C GLU A 342 -5.33 9.48 17.89
N GLY A 343 -6.60 9.48 17.48
CA GLY A 343 -7.32 10.68 17.04
C GLY A 343 -7.35 11.75 18.12
N ALA A 344 -7.75 11.40 19.34
CA ALA A 344 -7.76 12.33 20.47
C ALA A 344 -6.37 12.89 20.79
N THR A 345 -5.32 12.08 20.63
CA THR A 345 -3.92 12.50 20.83
C THR A 345 -3.46 13.47 19.73
N LEU A 346 -3.76 13.17 18.48
CA LEU A 346 -3.46 14.04 17.34
C LEU A 346 -4.17 15.40 17.44
N ASP A 347 -5.43 15.41 17.89
CA ASP A 347 -6.18 16.65 18.12
C ASP A 347 -5.50 17.55 19.17
N ARG A 348 -4.99 16.96 20.27
CA ARG A 348 -4.24 17.70 21.30
C ARG A 348 -2.92 18.26 20.76
N ILE A 349 -2.16 17.47 20.00
CA ILE A 349 -0.93 17.92 19.33
C ILE A 349 -1.23 19.10 18.39
N ASN A 350 -2.32 18.99 17.61
CA ASN A 350 -2.75 20.06 16.70
C ASN A 350 -3.11 21.36 17.44
N ALA A 351 -3.76 21.23 18.60
CA ALA A 351 -4.22 22.36 19.40
C ALA A 351 -3.13 23.00 20.30
N ALA A 352 -1.99 22.34 20.51
CA ALA A 352 -0.90 22.87 21.31
C ALA A 352 -0.32 24.17 20.72
N ASN A 353 0.19 25.10 21.54
CA ASN A 353 0.73 26.39 21.08
C ASN A 353 2.21 26.34 20.80
#